data_AF-A0A7S4J6I6-F1
#
_entry.id   AF-A0A7S4J6I6-F1
#
_cell.length_a   1.000
_cell.length_b   1.000
_cell.length_c   1.000
_cell.angle_alpha   90.00
_cell.angle_beta   90.00
_cell.angle_gamma   90.00
#
_symmetry.space_group_name_H-M   'P 1'
#
loop_
_entity.id
_entity.type
_entity.pdbx_description
1 polymer ?
#
loop_
_entity_poly.entity_id
_entity_poly.type
_entity_poly.pdbx_seq_one_letter_code
_entity_poly.pdbx_strand_id
1 'polypeptide(L)'
;VLVAPHPLANWTDTKVELNPRKAWSLSEHVVPSQNNYVFEAQVIADSNASGTEYIFTADMWSSAVDKLKSHDRQFWAPLRFDDSVSPPTIAPLEWVDSFQLNLV
;
A
#
# COMPACT_ATOMS: atom_id res chain seq x y z
N VAL A 1 -2.90 8.67 7.40
CA VAL A 1 -1.74 7.83 7.78
C VAL A 1 -1.13 8.41 9.04
N LEU A 2 -0.87 7.56 10.05
CA LEU A 2 -0.24 7.98 11.31
C LEU A 2 1.19 7.43 11.38
N VAL A 3 2.10 8.21 11.95
CA VAL A 3 3.50 7.85 12.16
C VAL A 3 3.90 8.08 13.61
N ALA A 4 4.74 7.22 14.17
CA ALA A 4 5.19 7.32 15.55
C ALA A 4 6.60 6.74 15.71
N PRO A 5 7.44 7.29 16.60
CA PRO A 5 8.72 6.69 16.95
C PRO A 5 8.57 5.44 17.84
N HIS A 6 7.39 5.23 18.43
CA HIS A 6 7.11 4.11 19.31
C HIS A 6 5.62 3.73 19.24
N PRO A 7 5.24 2.44 19.20
CA PRO A 7 3.85 2.03 19.00
C PRO A 7 2.88 2.52 20.09
N LEU A 8 3.38 2.81 21.29
CA LEU A 8 2.55 3.25 22.43
C LEU A 8 2.38 4.77 22.56
N ALA A 9 3.07 5.61 21.78
CA ALA A 9 3.05 7.05 22.02
C ALA A 9 3.45 7.89 20.78
N ASN A 10 3.10 9.19 20.83
CA ASN A 10 3.54 10.21 19.87
C ASN A 10 3.11 9.95 18.42
N TRP A 11 1.91 9.39 18.22
CA TRP A 11 1.31 9.26 16.90
C TRP A 11 0.97 10.64 16.33
N THR A 12 1.60 10.96 15.20
CA THR A 12 1.38 12.20 14.45
C THR A 12 0.62 11.88 13.18
N ASP A 13 -0.43 12.65 12.92
CA ASP A 13 -1.20 12.57 11.68
C ASP A 13 -0.47 13.32 10.55
N THR A 14 -0.03 12.56 9.54
CA THR A 14 0.68 13.08 8.36
C THR A 14 -0.23 13.86 7.41
N LYS A 15 -1.56 13.85 7.62
CA LYS A 15 -2.57 14.40 6.71
C LYS A 15 -2.58 13.76 5.32
N VAL A 16 -1.85 12.65 5.14
CA VAL A 16 -1.88 11.82 3.93
C VAL A 16 -2.91 10.71 4.08
N GLU A 17 -3.73 10.51 3.06
CA GLU A 17 -4.57 9.34 2.89
C GLU A 17 -3.85 8.35 1.97
N LEU A 18 -3.62 7.11 2.44
CA LEU A 18 -2.85 6.12 1.68
C LEU A 18 -3.61 5.71 0.42
N ASN A 19 -4.91 5.51 0.52
CA ASN A 19 -5.76 5.20 -0.62
C ASN A 19 -6.80 6.31 -0.74
N PRO A 20 -6.47 7.46 -1.36
CA PRO A 20 -7.38 8.59 -1.40
C PRO A 20 -8.64 8.27 -2.20
N ARG A 21 -9.71 9.03 -1.97
CA ARG A 21 -10.89 8.98 -2.83
C ARG A 21 -10.56 9.56 -4.20
N LYS A 22 -11.20 9.04 -5.24
CA LYS A 22 -11.15 9.67 -6.57
C LYS A 22 -11.71 11.09 -6.43
N ALA A 23 -11.07 12.07 -7.08
CA ALA A 23 -11.42 13.48 -6.94
C ALA A 23 -12.91 13.81 -7.19
N TRP A 24 -13.58 12.99 -8.01
CA TRP A 24 -14.99 13.13 -8.39
C TRP A 24 -15.95 12.22 -7.61
N SER A 25 -15.45 11.39 -6.67
CA SER A 25 -16.28 10.42 -5.94
C SER A 25 -16.21 10.63 -4.43
N LEU A 26 -17.40 10.61 -3.79
CA LEU A 26 -17.52 10.65 -2.34
C LEU A 26 -17.38 9.27 -1.68
N SER A 27 -17.36 8.19 -2.45
CA SER A 27 -17.32 6.81 -1.92
C SER A 27 -16.23 5.94 -2.54
N GLU A 28 -15.79 6.25 -3.75
CA GLU A 28 -14.81 5.43 -4.46
C GLU A 28 -13.39 5.89 -4.16
N HIS A 29 -12.59 4.92 -3.71
CA HIS A 29 -11.15 5.04 -3.58
C HIS A 29 -10.46 4.89 -4.94
N VAL A 30 -9.24 5.42 -5.08
CA VAL A 30 -8.40 5.24 -6.27
C VAL A 30 -8.23 3.75 -6.56
N VAL A 31 -7.96 2.97 -5.52
CA VAL A 31 -8.02 1.51 -5.56
C VAL A 31 -9.26 1.04 -4.79
N PRO A 32 -10.23 0.35 -5.43
CA PRO A 32 -11.44 -0.13 -4.75
C PRO A 32 -11.15 -1.38 -3.92
N SER A 33 -10.40 -1.21 -2.83
CA SER A 33 -9.91 -2.30 -1.97
C SER A 33 -9.87 -1.89 -0.50
N GLN A 34 -9.79 -2.87 0.38
CA GLN A 34 -9.59 -2.67 1.82
C GLN A 34 -8.24 -3.28 2.26
N ASN A 35 -7.46 -2.53 3.03
CA ASN A 35 -6.16 -3.00 3.54
C ASN A 35 -6.33 -4.30 4.35
N ASN A 36 -5.43 -5.27 4.13
CA ASN A 36 -5.37 -6.47 4.95
C ASN A 36 -4.00 -6.62 5.64
N TYR A 37 -2.90 -6.45 4.92
CA TYR A 37 -1.56 -6.66 5.44
C TYR A 37 -0.51 -5.86 4.66
N VAL A 38 0.65 -5.70 5.28
CA VAL A 38 1.87 -5.20 4.63
C VAL A 38 2.96 -6.18 4.99
N PHE A 39 3.65 -6.73 3.99
CA PHE A 39 4.76 -7.64 4.21
C PHE A 39 6.07 -7.10 3.64
N GLU A 40 7.17 -7.57 4.22
CA GLU A 40 8.52 -7.27 3.77
C GLU A 40 8.98 -8.33 2.77
N ALA A 41 9.46 -7.90 1.60
CA ALA A 41 10.07 -8.73 0.59
C ALA A 41 11.56 -8.40 0.49
N GLN A 42 12.43 -9.41 0.63
CA GLN A 42 13.85 -9.25 0.35
C GLN A 42 14.06 -9.31 -1.16
N VAL A 43 14.66 -8.27 -1.74
CA VAL A 43 14.84 -8.10 -3.18
C VAL A 43 16.29 -7.86 -3.57
N ILE A 44 16.63 -8.21 -4.80
CA ILE A 44 17.89 -7.86 -5.46
C ILE A 44 17.72 -6.44 -6.05
N ALA A 45 18.45 -5.47 -5.52
CA ALA A 45 18.49 -4.11 -6.04
C ALA A 45 19.41 -3.98 -7.27
N ASP A 46 19.33 -2.84 -7.97
CA ASP A 46 20.00 -2.54 -9.25
C ASP A 46 21.53 -2.78 -9.30
N SER A 47 22.17 -2.97 -8.15
CA SER A 47 23.61 -3.23 -7.99
C SER A 47 23.98 -4.63 -7.47
N ASN A 48 23.05 -5.60 -7.49
CA ASN A 48 23.15 -6.90 -6.78
C ASN A 48 23.27 -6.77 -5.25
N ALA A 49 22.92 -5.60 -4.70
CA ALA A 49 22.76 -5.43 -3.26
C ALA A 49 21.39 -5.95 -2.83
N SER A 50 21.31 -6.62 -1.68
CA SER A 50 20.02 -6.98 -1.06
C SER A 50 19.34 -5.73 -0.50
N GLY A 51 18.07 -5.53 -0.83
CA GLY A 51 17.21 -4.49 -0.26
C GLY A 51 15.90 -5.08 0.29
N THR A 52 15.17 -4.27 1.05
CA THR A 52 13.82 -4.60 1.51
C THR A 52 12.81 -3.76 0.74
N GLU A 53 11.82 -4.40 0.12
CA GLU A 53 10.64 -3.75 -0.43
C GLU A 53 9.42 -4.08 0.44
N TYR A 54 8.59 -3.07 0.70
CA TYR A 54 7.35 -3.24 1.48
C TYR A 54 6.17 -3.36 0.52
N ILE A 55 5.42 -4.45 0.63
CA ILE A 55 4.29 -4.75 -0.26
C ILE A 55 2.99 -4.59 0.50
N PHE A 56 2.15 -3.68 0.04
CA PHE A 56 0.79 -3.52 0.51
C PHE A 56 -0.12 -4.53 -0.17
N THR A 57 -0.92 -5.23 0.63
CA THR A 57 -1.96 -6.14 0.13
C THR A 57 -3.33 -5.72 0.63
N ALA A 58 -4.32 -5.88 -0.24
CA ALA A 58 -5.68 -5.50 0.03
C ALA A 58 -6.68 -6.43 -0.66
N ASP A 59 -7.80 -6.65 -0.01
CA ASP A 59 -8.91 -7.43 -0.57
C ASP A 59 -9.82 -6.49 -1.38
N MET A 60 -10.15 -6.91 -2.60
CA MET A 60 -11.12 -6.22 -3.45
C MET A 60 -12.49 -6.86 -3.24
N TRP A 61 -13.12 -6.53 -2.11
CA TRP A 61 -14.41 -7.12 -1.74
C TRP A 61 -15.48 -6.93 -2.80
N SER A 62 -16.26 -7.98 -3.06
CA SER A 62 -17.35 -8.01 -4.05
C SER A 62 -16.91 -7.80 -5.51
N SER A 63 -15.61 -7.93 -5.79
CA SER A 63 -15.05 -7.86 -7.14
C SER A 63 -15.37 -9.09 -7.98
N ALA A 64 -15.70 -10.22 -7.35
CA ALA A 64 -16.14 -11.42 -8.04
C ALA A 64 -17.44 -11.16 -8.84
N VAL A 65 -17.47 -11.62 -10.09
CA VAL A 65 -18.64 -11.51 -10.96
C VAL A 65 -19.79 -12.38 -10.44
N ASP A 66 -19.47 -13.57 -9.96
CA ASP A 66 -20.41 -14.55 -9.41
C ASP A 66 -20.81 -14.30 -7.94
N LYS A 67 -20.24 -13.25 -7.33
CA LYS A 67 -20.49 -12.86 -5.93
C LYS A 67 -20.06 -13.90 -4.89
N LEU A 68 -19.25 -14.87 -5.27
CA LEU A 68 -18.62 -15.77 -4.32
C LEU A 68 -17.39 -15.10 -3.72
N LYS A 69 -17.39 -14.92 -2.39
CA LYS A 69 -16.29 -14.28 -1.65
C LYS A 69 -14.92 -14.92 -1.90
N SER A 70 -14.88 -16.25 -2.11
CA SER A 70 -13.65 -16.99 -2.42
C SER A 70 -13.01 -16.60 -3.76
N HIS A 71 -13.74 -15.90 -4.63
CA HIS A 71 -13.28 -15.45 -5.93
C HIS A 71 -13.02 -13.93 -5.97
N ASP A 72 -13.14 -13.25 -4.83
CA ASP A 72 -12.75 -11.84 -4.74
C ASP A 72 -11.25 -11.71 -5.01
N ARG A 73 -10.90 -10.72 -5.83
CA ARG A 73 -9.54 -10.43 -6.22
C ARG A 73 -8.77 -9.80 -5.07
N GLN A 74 -7.45 -9.84 -5.17
CA GLN A 74 -6.56 -9.06 -4.32
C GLN A 74 -5.85 -8.00 -5.14
N PHE A 75 -5.58 -6.87 -4.51
CA PHE A 75 -4.74 -5.80 -5.03
C PHE A 75 -3.44 -5.75 -4.24
N TRP A 76 -2.32 -5.81 -4.95
CA TRP A 76 -0.99 -5.79 -4.38
C TRP A 76 -0.22 -4.65 -5.03
N ALA A 77 0.51 -3.85 -4.25
CA ALA A 77 1.37 -2.81 -4.78
C ALA A 77 2.54 -2.53 -3.84
N PRO A 78 3.70 -2.13 -4.36
CA PRO A 78 4.79 -1.64 -3.53
C PRO A 78 4.44 -0.33 -2.84
N LEU A 79 4.84 -0.18 -1.58
CA LEU A 79 4.80 1.08 -0.86
C LEU A 79 6.03 1.93 -1.21
N ARG A 80 5.84 3.25 -1.20
CA ARG A 80 6.89 4.24 -1.45
C ARG A 80 6.90 5.23 -0.30
N PHE A 81 7.98 5.22 0.47
CA PHE A 81 8.17 6.12 1.61
C PHE A 81 9.00 7.33 1.19
N ASP A 82 8.72 8.47 1.80
CA ASP A 82 9.49 9.69 1.65
C ASP A 82 10.00 10.14 3.03
N ASP A 83 11.24 9.77 3.30
CA ASP A 83 11.98 10.11 4.52
C ASP A 83 12.65 11.49 4.43
N SER A 84 12.49 12.22 3.31
CA SER A 84 13.08 13.56 3.14
C SER A 84 12.30 14.68 3.85
N VAL A 85 11.07 14.38 4.28
CA VAL A 85 10.19 15.28 5.02
C VAL A 85 10.07 14.87 6.50
N SER A 86 9.68 15.82 7.37
CA SER A 86 9.52 15.58 8.80
C SER A 86 8.10 15.97 9.28
N PRO A 87 7.29 15.03 9.78
CA PRO A 87 7.60 13.60 9.91
C PRO A 87 7.66 12.90 8.53
N PRO A 88 8.32 11.73 8.42
CA PRO A 88 8.34 10.94 7.19
C PRO A 88 6.92 10.67 6.69
N THR A 89 6.78 10.60 5.37
CA THR A 89 5.48 10.38 4.74
C THR A 89 5.50 9.17 3.80
N ILE A 90 4.35 8.86 3.24
CA ILE A 90 4.16 7.77 2.28
C ILE A 90 3.44 8.30 1.05
N ALA A 91 3.81 7.83 -0.12
CA ALA A 91 3.09 8.16 -1.34
C ALA A 91 1.69 7.51 -1.33
N PRO A 92 0.65 8.22 -1.80
CA PRO A 92 -0.65 7.60 -2.05
C PRO A 92 -0.54 6.43 -3.03
N LEU A 93 -1.39 5.42 -2.85
CA LEU A 93 -1.54 4.31 -3.77
C LEU A 93 -2.08 4.81 -5.11
N GLU A 94 -1.49 4.27 -6.17
CA GLU A 94 -1.98 4.38 -7.53
C GLU A 94 -2.37 3.00 -8.05
N TRP A 95 -3.30 2.95 -9.00
CA TRP A 95 -3.61 1.70 -9.67
C TRP A 95 -2.41 1.27 -10.53
N VAL A 96 -1.93 0.06 -10.32
CA VAL A 96 -0.90 -0.58 -11.14
C VAL A 96 -1.46 -1.88 -11.69
N ASP A 97 -1.29 -2.11 -12.99
CA ASP A 97 -1.73 -3.37 -13.62
C ASP A 97 -0.76 -4.53 -13.31
N SER A 98 0.52 -4.20 -13.08
CA SER A 98 1.56 -5.17 -12.74
C SER A 98 2.77 -4.48 -12.10
N PHE A 99 3.48 -5.21 -11.25
CA PHE A 99 4.82 -4.89 -10.78
C PHE A 99 5.66 -6.17 -10.70
N GLN A 100 6.98 -6.05 -10.58
CA GLN A 100 7.91 -7.17 -10.49
C GLN A 100 8.67 -7.10 -9.17
N LEU A 101 8.84 -8.26 -8.52
CA LEU A 101 9.73 -8.44 -7.38
C LEU A 101 10.86 -9.37 -7.78
N ASN A 102 12.10 -8.89 -7.67
CA ASN A 102 13.29 -9.70 -7.88
C ASN A 102 13.73 -10.27 -6.54
N LEU A 103 13.12 -11.37 -6.13
CA LEU A 103 13.39 -11.96 -4.81
C LEU A 103 14.80 -12.56 -4.73
N VAL A 104 15.40 -12.53 -3.54
CA VAL A 104 16.67 -13.18 -3.20
C VAL A 104 16.51 -14.69 -3.05
#